data_AF-A0A3Q0IMJ2-F1
#
_entry.id   AF-A0A3Q0IMJ2-F1
#
_cell.length_a   1.000
_cell.length_b   1.000
_cell.length_c   1.000
_cell.angle_alpha   90.00
_cell.angle_beta   90.00
_cell.angle_gamma   90.00
#
_symmetry.space_group_name_H-M   'P 1'
#
loop_
_entity.id
_entity.type
_entity.pdbx_description
1 polymer ?
#
loop_
_entity_poly.entity_id
_entity_poly.type
_entity_poly.pdbx_seq_one_letter_code
_entity_poly.pdbx_strand_id
1 'polypeptide(L)'
;MSKLNSSIETPLSESVLADIIPKAKDYALMHGAGMRSRTNFSEDSLINAPFALLPSSFPRKEFEKAVKIQPVLNELIHRVAHSYSFLKETLKNACEVDDFTNKLFNIYETVRAEGPAQKLSLGLVRSDMMLESKCLPDDISTYCCWKQIELNTIASGFGWLGPLSAEIHRFVLMCLFKLESESRFLITMFSLFSCNSLASI
;
A
#
# COMPACT_ATOMS: atom_id res chain seq x y z
N MET A 1 -3.74 -24.81 -1.73
CA MET A 1 -3.80 -23.48 -2.36
C MET A 1 -2.71 -23.40 -3.40
N SER A 2 -3.06 -23.38 -4.68
CA SER A 2 -2.12 -23.04 -5.75
C SER A 2 -1.63 -21.61 -5.48
N LYS A 3 -0.31 -21.37 -5.53
CA LYS A 3 0.25 -20.02 -5.40
C LYS A 3 0.11 -19.29 -6.73
N LEU A 4 -0.03 -17.97 -6.68
CA LEU A 4 0.13 -17.16 -7.89
C LEU A 4 1.53 -17.41 -8.47
N ASN A 5 1.60 -17.64 -9.78
CA ASN A 5 2.86 -17.89 -10.46
C ASN A 5 3.76 -16.66 -10.32
N SER A 6 4.92 -16.84 -9.70
CA SER A 6 5.97 -15.84 -9.62
C SER A 6 6.77 -15.84 -10.92
N SER A 7 7.20 -14.65 -11.36
CA SER A 7 8.14 -14.51 -12.48
C SER A 7 9.58 -14.86 -12.09
N ILE A 8 9.84 -15.08 -10.80
CA ILE A 8 11.16 -15.42 -10.24
C ILE A 8 11.01 -16.73 -9.46
N GLU A 9 11.87 -17.70 -9.74
CA GLU A 9 11.94 -18.92 -8.97
C GLU A 9 12.51 -18.66 -7.57
N THR A 10 11.82 -19.19 -6.56
CA THR A 10 12.24 -19.07 -5.15
C THR A 10 12.22 -20.46 -4.51
N PRO A 11 13.15 -20.78 -3.59
CA PRO A 11 14.13 -19.88 -2.97
C PRO A 11 15.34 -19.58 -3.88
N LEU A 12 15.91 -18.37 -3.72
CA LEU A 12 17.20 -18.02 -4.32
C LEU A 12 18.35 -18.72 -3.58
N SER A 13 19.47 -18.97 -4.25
CA SER A 13 20.66 -19.55 -3.61
C SER A 13 21.27 -18.60 -2.58
N GLU A 14 21.95 -19.14 -1.57
CA GLU A 14 22.63 -18.35 -0.55
C GLU A 14 23.68 -17.40 -1.16
N SER A 15 24.39 -17.84 -2.20
CA SER A 15 25.37 -17.02 -2.91
C SER A 15 24.74 -15.78 -3.57
N VAL A 16 23.56 -15.96 -4.20
CA VAL A 16 22.81 -14.85 -4.81
C VAL A 16 22.25 -13.91 -3.74
N LEU A 17 21.73 -14.44 -2.64
CA LEU A 17 21.23 -13.63 -1.54
C LEU A 17 22.35 -12.80 -0.88
N ALA A 18 23.53 -13.39 -0.69
CA ALA A 18 24.70 -12.72 -0.12
C ALA A 18 25.18 -11.54 -0.98
N ASP A 19 25.05 -11.62 -2.30
CA ASP A 19 25.40 -10.55 -3.23
C ASP A 19 24.34 -9.44 -3.31
N ILE A 20 23.05 -9.81 -3.34
CA ILE A 20 21.96 -8.87 -3.67
C ILE A 20 21.44 -8.12 -2.44
N ILE A 21 21.39 -8.75 -1.27
CA ILE A 21 20.85 -8.12 -0.06
C ILE A 21 21.60 -6.83 0.31
N PRO A 22 22.95 -6.79 0.33
CA PRO A 22 23.69 -5.55 0.60
C PRO A 22 23.37 -4.46 -0.43
N LYS A 23 23.38 -4.81 -1.73
CA LYS A 23 23.05 -3.87 -2.83
C LYS A 23 21.65 -3.29 -2.67
N ALA A 24 20.66 -4.12 -2.32
CA ALA A 24 19.29 -3.68 -2.11
C ALA A 24 19.16 -2.72 -0.92
N LYS A 25 19.86 -3.01 0.19
CA LYS A 25 19.90 -2.14 1.38
C LYS A 25 20.57 -0.79 1.09
N ASP A 26 21.67 -0.81 0.35
CA ASP A 26 22.39 0.42 -0.03
C ASP A 26 21.52 1.27 -0.96
N TYR A 27 20.92 0.64 -1.98
CA TYR A 27 20.00 1.31 -2.90
C TYR A 27 18.82 1.93 -2.12
N ALA A 28 18.20 1.15 -1.24
CA ALA A 28 17.08 1.62 -0.41
C ALA A 28 17.46 2.87 0.40
N LEU A 29 18.57 2.85 1.15
CA LEU A 29 19.02 4.02 1.92
C LEU A 29 19.35 5.23 1.04
N MET A 30 20.07 5.02 -0.07
CA MET A 30 20.46 6.09 -0.99
C MET A 30 19.27 6.76 -1.68
N HIS A 31 18.13 6.05 -1.81
CA HIS A 31 16.91 6.55 -2.42
C HIS A 31 15.83 6.91 -1.38
N GLY A 32 16.20 7.03 -0.10
CA GLY A 32 15.33 7.56 0.94
C GLY A 32 14.43 6.54 1.65
N ALA A 33 14.59 5.23 1.43
CA ALA A 33 13.97 4.16 2.22
C ALA A 33 14.64 3.99 3.60
N GLY A 34 14.80 5.12 4.29
CA GLY A 34 15.33 5.20 5.64
C GLY A 34 14.24 5.53 6.66
N MET A 35 14.41 5.03 7.88
CA MET A 35 13.65 5.43 9.04
C MET A 35 14.55 5.54 10.26
N ARG A 36 14.13 6.30 11.27
CA ARG A 36 14.85 6.36 12.55
C ARG A 36 14.58 5.12 13.38
N SER A 37 15.61 4.60 14.03
CA SER A 37 15.45 3.50 14.98
C SER A 37 14.58 3.92 16.15
N ARG A 38 13.62 3.06 16.52
CA ARG A 38 12.78 3.27 17.72
C ARG A 38 13.52 2.94 19.01
N THR A 39 14.44 1.98 18.96
CA THR A 39 15.17 1.50 20.15
C THR A 39 16.46 2.28 20.39
N ASN A 40 17.15 2.65 19.31
CA ASN A 40 18.42 3.38 19.35
C ASN A 40 18.30 4.66 18.50
N PHE A 41 17.40 5.55 18.90
CA PHE A 41 17.18 6.81 18.18
C PHE A 41 18.46 7.64 18.15
N SER A 42 18.78 8.17 16.97
CA SER A 42 19.79 9.20 16.77
C SER A 42 19.35 10.10 15.62
N GLU A 43 19.67 11.39 15.72
CA GLU A 43 19.37 12.35 14.66
C GLU A 43 20.27 12.14 13.43
N ASP A 44 21.47 11.62 13.66
CA ASP A 44 22.53 11.42 12.66
C ASP A 44 22.53 10.02 12.03
N SER A 45 21.54 9.18 12.33
CA SER A 45 21.48 7.82 11.78
C SER A 45 20.10 7.43 11.25
N LEU A 46 20.14 6.63 10.19
CA LEU A 46 18.97 6.00 9.58
C LEU A 46 19.21 4.50 9.47
N ILE A 47 18.14 3.75 9.67
CA ILE A 47 18.07 2.33 9.33
C ILE A 47 17.18 2.16 8.11
N ASN A 48 17.34 1.05 7.39
CA ASN A 48 16.42 0.72 6.30
C ASN A 48 14.99 0.62 6.83
N ALA A 49 14.05 1.28 6.15
CA ALA A 49 12.64 0.94 6.30
C ALA A 49 12.44 -0.52 5.89
N PRO A 50 11.61 -1.32 6.59
CA PRO A 50 11.36 -2.70 6.20
C PRO A 50 10.77 -2.78 4.79
N PHE A 51 11.38 -3.60 3.92
CA PHE A 51 10.88 -3.88 2.57
C PHE A 51 11.07 -5.36 2.22
N ALA A 52 10.22 -5.87 1.34
CA ALA A 52 10.40 -7.21 0.76
C ALA A 52 11.48 -7.16 -0.32
N LEU A 53 12.39 -8.15 -0.38
CA LEU A 53 13.47 -8.16 -1.37
C LEU A 53 12.94 -8.25 -2.81
N LEU A 54 11.92 -9.09 -3.03
CA LEU A 54 11.29 -9.31 -4.33
C LEU A 54 9.83 -8.86 -4.29
N PRO A 55 9.26 -8.45 -5.43
CA PRO A 55 7.84 -8.13 -5.52
C PRO A 55 6.98 -9.38 -5.35
N SER A 56 5.95 -9.29 -4.51
CA SER A 56 4.92 -10.32 -4.43
C SER A 56 4.04 -10.31 -5.68
N SER A 57 3.69 -11.48 -6.19
CA SER A 57 2.80 -11.59 -7.34
C SER A 57 1.38 -11.13 -7.00
N PHE A 58 0.81 -10.30 -7.87
CA PHE A 58 -0.56 -9.82 -7.73
C PHE A 58 -1.26 -9.82 -9.11
N PRO A 59 -2.54 -10.26 -9.22
CA PRO A 59 -3.22 -10.33 -10.50
C PRO A 59 -3.47 -8.94 -11.07
N ARG A 60 -2.94 -8.67 -12.28
CA ARG A 60 -3.07 -7.38 -12.97
C ARG A 60 -4.52 -6.88 -13.04
N LYS A 61 -5.46 -7.76 -13.41
CA LYS A 61 -6.88 -7.42 -13.53
C LYS A 61 -7.46 -6.92 -12.21
N GLU A 62 -7.08 -7.54 -11.09
CA GLU A 62 -7.55 -7.13 -9.76
C GLU A 62 -6.89 -5.83 -9.31
N PHE A 63 -5.60 -5.63 -9.62
CA PHE A 63 -4.90 -4.37 -9.33
C PHE A 63 -5.56 -3.19 -10.07
N GLU A 64 -5.85 -3.35 -11.36
CA GLU A 64 -6.50 -2.32 -12.16
C GLU A 64 -7.92 -2.01 -11.65
N LYS A 65 -8.67 -3.01 -11.16
CA LYS A 65 -9.97 -2.79 -10.51
C LYS A 65 -9.80 -1.94 -9.23
N ALA A 66 -8.81 -2.26 -8.40
CA ALA A 66 -8.53 -1.52 -7.17
C ALA A 66 -8.12 -0.05 -7.45
N VAL A 67 -7.34 0.19 -8.50
CA VAL A 67 -7.02 1.56 -8.94
C VAL A 67 -8.27 2.31 -9.41
N LYS A 68 -9.10 1.65 -10.24
CA LYS A 68 -10.31 2.27 -10.82
C LYS A 68 -11.38 2.61 -9.78
N ILE A 69 -11.49 1.86 -8.69
CA ILE A 69 -12.49 2.12 -7.64
C ILE A 69 -12.10 3.27 -6.70
N GLN A 70 -10.81 3.64 -6.63
CA GLN A 70 -10.33 4.63 -5.66
C GLN A 70 -11.04 6.00 -5.76
N PRO A 71 -11.27 6.60 -6.94
CA PRO A 71 -12.02 7.86 -7.04
C PRO A 71 -13.47 7.74 -6.53
N VAL A 72 -14.11 6.58 -6.76
CA VAL A 72 -15.47 6.31 -6.27
C VAL A 72 -15.49 6.23 -4.73
N LEU A 73 -14.48 5.60 -4.12
CA LEU A 73 -14.32 5.57 -2.67
C LEU A 73 -14.05 6.97 -2.10
N ASN A 74 -13.23 7.79 -2.77
CA ASN A 74 -12.97 9.17 -2.37
C ASN A 74 -14.27 9.97 -2.31
N GLU A 75 -15.09 9.89 -3.35
CA GLU A 75 -16.37 10.59 -3.41
C GLU A 75 -17.37 10.06 -2.38
N LEU A 76 -17.48 8.73 -2.25
CA LEU A 76 -18.34 8.09 -1.24
C LEU A 76 -18.03 8.64 0.15
N ILE A 77 -16.76 8.69 0.51
CA ILE A 77 -16.32 9.06 1.86
C ILE A 77 -16.43 10.55 2.07
N HIS A 78 -16.17 11.36 1.04
CA HIS A 78 -16.47 12.78 1.07
C HIS A 78 -17.96 13.03 1.35
N ARG A 79 -18.87 12.31 0.67
CA ARG A 79 -20.33 12.45 0.89
C ARG A 79 -20.75 11.96 2.28
N VAL A 80 -20.20 10.84 2.76
CA VAL A 80 -20.44 10.32 4.11
C VAL A 80 -19.99 11.33 5.17
N ALA A 81 -18.80 11.93 5.03
CA ALA A 81 -18.27 12.92 5.96
C ALA A 81 -19.17 14.17 6.11
N HIS A 82 -19.93 14.52 5.06
CA HIS A 82 -20.84 15.66 5.06
C HIS A 82 -22.30 15.28 5.38
N SER A 83 -22.60 13.99 5.60
CA SER A 83 -23.94 13.51 5.93
C SER A 83 -24.12 13.42 7.44
N TYR A 84 -24.60 14.51 8.04
CA TYR A 84 -24.81 14.60 9.49
C TYR A 84 -25.74 13.51 10.04
N SER A 85 -26.90 13.31 9.43
CA SER A 85 -27.87 12.31 9.88
C SER A 85 -27.28 10.91 9.85
N PHE A 86 -26.56 10.57 8.77
CA PHE A 86 -25.92 9.27 8.61
C PHE A 86 -24.85 9.02 9.68
N LEU A 87 -23.94 9.98 9.90
CA LEU A 87 -22.90 9.86 10.92
C LEU A 87 -23.48 9.76 12.32
N LYS A 88 -24.45 10.61 12.66
CA LYS A 88 -25.11 10.60 13.97
C LYS A 88 -25.81 9.28 14.25
N GLU A 89 -26.56 8.77 13.29
CA GLU A 89 -27.30 7.52 13.45
C GLU A 89 -26.37 6.32 13.54
N THR A 90 -25.35 6.26 12.67
CA THR A 90 -24.40 5.14 12.61
C THR A 90 -23.51 5.08 13.85
N LEU A 91 -23.06 6.22 14.36
CA LEU A 91 -22.12 6.29 15.49
C LEU A 91 -22.80 6.35 16.86
N LYS A 92 -24.13 6.51 16.93
CA LYS A 92 -24.87 6.68 18.20
C LYS A 92 -24.48 5.63 19.24
N ASN A 93 -24.61 4.35 18.91
CA ASN A 93 -24.34 3.26 19.84
C ASN A 93 -22.84 3.14 20.15
N ALA A 94 -21.97 3.45 19.19
CA ALA A 94 -20.51 3.45 19.40
C ALA A 94 -20.11 4.53 20.41
N CYS A 95 -20.67 5.74 20.31
CA CYS A 95 -20.43 6.83 21.24
C CYS A 95 -20.93 6.54 22.67
N GLU A 96 -21.87 5.61 22.87
CA GLU A 96 -22.34 5.21 24.20
C GLU A 96 -21.34 4.29 24.93
N VAL A 97 -20.54 3.53 24.17
CA VAL A 97 -19.64 2.49 24.73
C VAL A 97 -18.15 2.79 24.55
N ASP A 98 -17.78 3.69 23.65
CA ASP A 98 -16.39 4.08 23.38
C ASP A 98 -16.15 5.58 23.61
N ASP A 99 -15.43 5.89 24.69
CA ASP A 99 -15.13 7.27 25.12
C ASP A 99 -14.28 8.03 24.07
N PHE A 100 -13.39 7.33 23.36
CA PHE A 100 -12.59 7.95 22.32
C PHE A 100 -13.44 8.45 21.15
N THR A 101 -14.31 7.59 20.60
CA THR A 101 -15.26 7.94 19.53
C THR A 101 -16.24 9.02 20.00
N ASN A 102 -16.72 8.93 21.24
CA ASN A 102 -17.60 9.95 21.83
C ASN A 102 -16.95 11.35 21.79
N LYS A 103 -15.69 11.45 22.22
CA LYS A 103 -14.94 12.71 22.21
C LYS A 103 -14.76 13.27 20.80
N LEU A 104 -14.44 12.43 19.81
CA LEU A 104 -14.35 12.84 18.41
C LEU A 104 -15.69 13.38 17.89
N PHE A 105 -16.79 12.70 18.22
CA PHE A 105 -18.13 13.10 17.80
C PHE A 105 -18.59 14.40 18.49
N ASN A 106 -18.21 14.64 19.74
CA ASN A 106 -18.50 15.91 20.43
C ASN A 106 -17.79 17.11 19.78
N ILE A 107 -16.54 16.92 19.33
CA ILE A 107 -15.83 17.94 18.55
C ILE A 107 -16.59 18.22 17.25
N TYR A 108 -17.03 17.16 16.55
CA TYR A 108 -17.81 17.28 15.33
C TYR A 108 -19.13 18.05 15.53
N GLU A 109 -19.90 17.75 16.58
CA GLU A 109 -21.14 18.47 16.92
C GLU A 109 -20.87 19.95 17.25
N THR A 110 -19.81 20.24 18.00
CA THR A 110 -19.43 21.61 18.38
C THR A 110 -19.10 22.44 17.15
N VAL A 111 -18.20 21.95 16.28
CA VAL A 111 -17.80 22.64 15.04
C VAL A 111 -19.00 22.84 14.12
N ARG A 112 -19.93 21.88 14.07
CA ARG A 112 -21.14 22.00 13.26
C ARG A 112 -22.10 23.05 13.82
N ALA A 113 -22.27 23.14 15.14
CA ALA A 113 -23.16 24.11 15.79
C ALA A 113 -22.66 25.55 15.62
N GLU A 114 -21.35 25.76 15.72
CA GLU A 114 -20.70 27.06 15.51
C GLU A 114 -20.61 27.43 14.01
N GLY A 115 -20.59 26.42 13.15
CA GLY A 115 -20.38 26.55 11.72
C GLY A 115 -18.89 26.44 11.35
N PRO A 116 -18.54 25.74 10.26
CA PRO A 116 -17.15 25.52 9.90
C PRO A 116 -16.47 26.85 9.49
N ALA A 117 -15.34 27.17 10.13
CA ALA A 117 -14.55 28.36 9.80
C ALA A 117 -13.92 28.31 8.40
N GLN A 118 -13.69 27.10 7.86
CA GLN A 118 -13.12 26.86 6.53
C GLN A 118 -14.09 26.02 5.69
N LYS A 119 -14.30 26.44 4.44
CA LYS A 119 -15.22 25.77 3.50
C LYS A 119 -14.52 24.68 2.67
N LEU A 120 -13.21 24.79 2.49
CA LEU A 120 -12.42 23.81 1.74
C LEU A 120 -12.10 22.59 2.61
N SER A 121 -12.27 21.40 2.03
CA SER A 121 -11.94 20.12 2.64
C SER A 121 -11.13 19.27 1.66
N LEU A 122 -10.09 18.60 2.17
CA LEU A 122 -9.23 17.68 1.42
C LEU A 122 -9.09 16.39 2.22
N GLY A 123 -9.34 15.25 1.55
CA GLY A 123 -9.13 13.92 2.13
C GLY A 123 -7.97 13.19 1.46
N LEU A 124 -6.96 12.81 2.24
CA LEU A 124 -5.89 11.90 1.81
C LEU A 124 -6.18 10.50 2.36
N VAL A 125 -6.95 9.74 1.60
CA VAL A 125 -7.48 8.43 2.01
C VAL A 125 -6.72 7.28 1.38
N ARG A 126 -6.61 6.16 2.10
CA ARG A 126 -6.03 4.91 1.59
C ARG A 126 -7.01 3.76 1.80
N SER A 127 -7.31 3.01 0.73
CA SER A 127 -8.13 1.80 0.81
C SER A 127 -7.22 0.57 0.82
N ASP A 128 -7.29 -0.20 1.90
CA ASP A 128 -6.49 -1.41 2.05
C ASP A 128 -7.32 -2.63 1.62
N MET A 129 -6.73 -3.51 0.82
CA MET A 129 -7.44 -4.61 0.15
C MET A 129 -6.62 -5.90 0.18
N MET A 130 -7.31 -7.04 0.20
CA MET A 130 -6.69 -8.37 0.08
C MET A 130 -7.43 -9.23 -0.94
N LEU A 131 -6.72 -10.19 -1.53
CA LEU A 131 -7.32 -11.18 -2.43
C LEU A 131 -8.09 -12.23 -1.62
N GLU A 132 -9.32 -12.51 -2.04
CA GLU A 132 -10.13 -13.61 -1.54
C GLU A 132 -9.85 -14.88 -2.35
N SER A 133 -9.52 -15.95 -1.64
CA SER A 133 -9.18 -17.26 -2.21
C SER A 133 -10.29 -18.30 -2.04
N LYS A 134 -11.35 -18.00 -1.27
CA LYS A 134 -12.46 -18.90 -0.98
C LYS A 134 -13.78 -18.24 -1.36
N CYS A 135 -14.13 -18.32 -2.63
CA CYS A 135 -15.34 -17.67 -3.13
C CYS A 135 -16.48 -18.64 -3.38
N LEU A 136 -16.16 -19.84 -3.86
CA LEU A 136 -17.10 -20.94 -4.05
C LEU A 136 -16.43 -22.25 -3.63
N PRO A 137 -17.20 -23.23 -3.09
CA PRO A 137 -16.65 -24.50 -2.59
C PRO A 137 -15.87 -25.32 -3.63
N ASP A 138 -16.20 -25.17 -4.91
CA ASP A 138 -15.67 -26.00 -6.01
C ASP A 138 -14.73 -25.23 -6.97
N ASP A 139 -14.32 -24.00 -6.62
CA ASP A 139 -13.45 -23.21 -7.49
C ASP A 139 -11.98 -23.63 -7.34
N ILE A 140 -11.35 -23.96 -8.47
CA ILE A 140 -9.92 -24.34 -8.58
C ILE A 140 -9.04 -23.08 -8.67
N SER A 141 -9.66 -21.89 -8.85
CA SER A 141 -8.94 -20.63 -8.94
C SER A 141 -8.14 -20.32 -7.67
N THR A 142 -6.94 -19.76 -7.84
CA THR A 142 -6.11 -19.29 -6.72
C THR A 142 -6.75 -18.12 -5.97
N TYR A 143 -7.58 -17.33 -6.65
CA TYR A 143 -8.29 -16.17 -6.14
C TYR A 143 -9.53 -15.90 -7.01
N CYS A 144 -10.56 -15.24 -6.48
CA CYS A 144 -11.70 -14.81 -7.29
C CYS A 144 -11.88 -13.29 -7.39
N CYS A 145 -11.55 -12.54 -6.33
CA CYS A 145 -11.73 -11.10 -6.26
C CYS A 145 -10.86 -10.52 -5.15
N TRP A 146 -10.74 -9.20 -5.09
CA TRP A 146 -10.29 -8.53 -3.87
C TRP A 146 -11.48 -8.15 -2.98
N LYS A 147 -11.21 -8.06 -1.68
CA LYS A 147 -12.11 -7.49 -0.67
C LYS A 147 -11.41 -6.31 -0.01
N GLN A 148 -12.17 -5.25 0.25
CA GLN A 148 -11.70 -4.12 1.04
C GLN A 148 -11.63 -4.57 2.50
N ILE A 149 -10.47 -4.36 3.13
CA ILE A 149 -10.24 -4.65 4.54
C ILE A 149 -10.63 -3.45 5.38
N GLU A 150 -10.08 -2.28 5.04
CA GLU A 150 -10.35 -1.04 5.73
C GLU A 150 -10.13 0.16 4.82
N LEU A 151 -10.63 1.31 5.28
CA LEU A 151 -10.35 2.59 4.68
C LEU A 151 -9.75 3.52 5.73
N ASN A 152 -8.51 3.90 5.51
CA ASN A 152 -7.78 4.85 6.33
C ASN A 152 -8.10 6.28 5.87
N THR A 153 -8.74 7.06 6.74
CA THR A 153 -9.15 8.45 6.46
C THR A 153 -8.38 9.48 7.29
N ILE A 154 -7.50 9.02 8.19
CA ILE A 154 -6.63 9.84 9.02
C ILE A 154 -5.22 9.25 9.01
N ALA A 155 -4.21 10.13 8.89
CA ALA A 155 -2.80 9.75 8.96
C ALA A 155 -2.41 8.55 8.07
N SER A 156 -2.92 8.53 6.83
CA SER A 156 -2.62 7.52 5.81
C SER A 156 -1.12 7.51 5.45
N GLY A 157 -0.33 6.78 6.22
CA GLY A 157 1.13 6.73 6.09
C GLY A 157 1.62 5.94 4.87
N PHE A 158 2.95 5.87 4.73
CA PHE A 158 3.67 5.08 3.72
C PHE A 158 3.42 5.45 2.23
N GLY A 159 2.79 6.58 1.94
CA GLY A 159 2.58 7.04 0.56
C GLY A 159 3.88 7.18 -0.25
N TRP A 160 4.99 7.53 0.41
CA TRP A 160 6.31 7.64 -0.22
C TRP A 160 6.99 6.27 -0.41
N LEU A 161 6.74 5.30 0.48
CA LEU A 161 7.41 4.00 0.45
C LEU A 161 6.86 3.09 -0.64
N GLY A 162 5.59 3.25 -1.03
CA GLY A 162 4.97 2.47 -2.11
C GLY A 162 5.70 2.61 -3.46
N PRO A 163 5.80 3.82 -4.04
CA PRO A 163 6.54 4.06 -5.27
C PRO A 163 8.01 3.63 -5.17
N LEU A 164 8.66 3.95 -4.05
CA LEU A 164 10.06 3.60 -3.82
C LEU A 164 10.29 2.08 -3.73
N SER A 165 9.36 1.32 -3.15
CA SER A 165 9.42 -0.14 -3.12
C SER A 165 9.44 -0.71 -4.53
N ALA A 166 8.65 -0.13 -5.45
CA ALA A 166 8.67 -0.54 -6.85
C ALA A 166 10.04 -0.26 -7.53
N GLU A 167 10.71 0.83 -7.18
CA GLU A 167 12.07 1.14 -7.66
C GLU A 167 13.11 0.17 -7.11
N ILE A 168 13.08 -0.10 -5.80
CA ILE A 168 13.95 -1.10 -5.16
C ILE A 168 13.77 -2.46 -5.82
N HIS A 169 12.52 -2.89 -6.05
CA HIS A 169 12.23 -4.16 -6.72
C HIS A 169 12.75 -4.20 -8.16
N ARG A 170 12.62 -3.11 -8.92
CA ARG A 170 13.20 -3.02 -10.28
C ARG A 170 14.72 -3.14 -10.24
N PHE A 171 15.38 -2.45 -9.31
CA PHE A 171 16.83 -2.54 -9.13
C PHE A 171 17.28 -3.97 -8.80
N VAL A 172 16.61 -4.62 -7.85
CA VAL A 172 16.90 -6.01 -7.47
C VAL A 172 16.72 -6.96 -8.66
N LEU A 173 15.61 -6.82 -9.40
CA LEU A 173 15.35 -7.60 -10.61
C LEU A 173 16.45 -7.40 -11.67
N MET A 174 16.89 -6.16 -11.89
CA MET A 174 17.99 -5.88 -12.82
C MET A 174 19.29 -6.55 -12.38
N CYS A 175 19.60 -6.58 -11.08
CA CYS A 175 20.76 -7.28 -10.55
C CYS A 175 20.66 -8.80 -10.77
N LEU A 176 19.50 -9.41 -10.48
CA LEU A 176 19.25 -10.83 -10.72
C LEU A 176 19.44 -11.21 -12.19
N PHE A 177 18.77 -10.49 -13.10
CA PHE A 177 18.86 -10.79 -14.52
C PHE A 177 20.25 -10.51 -15.10
N LYS A 178 21.02 -9.57 -14.53
CA LYS A 178 22.42 -9.39 -14.92
C LYS A 178 23.29 -10.61 -14.56
N LEU A 179 23.10 -11.15 -13.35
CA LEU A 179 23.79 -12.37 -12.91
C LEU A 179 23.43 -13.58 -13.79
N GLU A 180 22.16 -13.69 -14.22
CA GLU A 180 21.74 -14.71 -15.18
C GLU A 180 22.28 -14.44 -16.59
N SER A 181 22.42 -13.18 -16.99
CA SER A 181 22.86 -12.78 -18.34
C SER A 181 24.36 -12.96 -18.60
N GLU A 182 25.20 -13.06 -17.56
CA GLU A 182 26.56 -13.61 -17.71
C GLU A 182 26.55 -15.10 -18.09
N SER A 183 25.39 -15.77 -18.00
CA SER A 183 25.18 -17.16 -18.41
C SER A 183 24.27 -17.35 -19.64
N ARG A 184 23.59 -16.30 -20.15
CA ARG A 184 22.87 -16.32 -21.45
C ARG A 184 22.31 -14.94 -21.83
N PHE A 185 22.63 -14.48 -23.04
CA PHE A 185 22.20 -13.19 -23.61
C PHE A 185 20.70 -13.16 -24.01
N LEU A 186 20.05 -12.03 -23.69
CA LEU A 186 18.93 -11.35 -24.38
C LEU A 186 17.45 -11.76 -24.18
N ILE A 187 16.65 -10.69 -23.96
CA ILE A 187 15.19 -10.48 -24.18
C ILE A 187 14.28 -10.79 -22.97
N THR A 188 13.86 -9.74 -22.26
CA THR A 188 12.45 -9.32 -21.99
C THR A 188 12.42 -8.20 -20.93
N MET A 189 12.84 -6.99 -21.28
CA MET A 189 13.03 -5.87 -20.33
C MET A 189 12.16 -4.64 -20.66
N PHE A 190 11.10 -4.79 -21.46
CA PHE A 190 10.34 -3.63 -21.98
C PHE A 190 8.82 -3.60 -21.67
N SER A 191 8.18 -4.69 -21.21
CA SER A 191 6.73 -4.68 -20.96
C SER A 191 6.30 -4.36 -19.52
N LEU A 192 7.22 -4.34 -18.55
CA LEU A 192 6.93 -4.02 -17.14
C LEU A 192 7.13 -2.55 -16.77
N PHE A 193 7.75 -1.75 -17.64
CA PHE A 193 8.27 -0.41 -17.30
C PHE A 193 7.36 0.78 -17.65
N SER A 194 6.18 0.55 -18.24
CA SER A 194 5.23 1.63 -18.55
C SER A 194 4.10 1.66 -17.53
N CYS A 195 4.39 2.11 -16.31
CA CYS A 195 3.36 2.61 -15.41
C CYS A 195 3.87 3.87 -14.69
N ASN A 196 4.25 4.88 -15.48
CA ASN A 196 4.46 6.25 -15.03
C ASN A 196 3.16 7.05 -15.20
N SER A 197 2.10 6.57 -14.57
CA SER A 197 0.89 7.37 -14.39
C SER A 197 0.38 7.10 -13.00
N LEU A 198 0.68 8.03 -12.08
CA LEU A 198 -0.13 8.46 -10.93
C LEU A 198 0.78 9.18 -9.91
N ALA A 199 1.56 10.15 -10.41
CA ALA A 199 2.09 11.25 -9.62
C ALA A 199 1.43 12.55 -10.13
N SER A 200 0.10 12.57 -10.09
CA SER A 200 -0.72 13.75 -10.38
C SER A 200 -2.12 13.47 -9.82
N ILE A 201 -2.35 13.89 -8.58
CA ILE A 201 -3.50 14.62 -8.03
C ILE A 201 -3.09 15.06 -6.62
#